data_AF-A0A7J8RZK9-F1
#
_entry.id   AF-A0A7J8RZK9-F1
#
_cell.length_a   1.000
_cell.length_b   1.000
_cell.length_c   1.000
_cell.angle_alpha   90.00
_cell.angle_beta   90.00
_cell.angle_gamma   90.00
#
_symmetry.space_group_name_H-M   'P 1'
#
loop_
_entity.id
_entity.type
_entity.pdbx_description
1 polymer ?
#
loop_
_entity_poly.entity_id
_entity_poly.type
_entity_poly.pdbx_seq_one_letter_code
_entity_poly.pdbx_strand_id
1 'polypeptide(L)'
;MIFKPNKQVIGKGNPIINYNYMKSNVDALQIIQLGLSLSDARGNLPDFDSPFSYFWEFNFREIDINRGRYASDSIELLIRQGIDFEKNKEKEIDSKYFAKKFWDYGLLFNCYGLKSITWITVHSTYDFGFMLKILTQSPLPLHLHSFVHQLAYFFGYNIFDLKHYWGY
;
A
#
# COMPACT_ATOMS: atom_id res chain seq x y z
N MET A 1 -5.38 -0.95 19.15
CA MET A 1 -6.69 -1.56 18.86
C MET A 1 -6.90 -1.48 17.35
N ILE A 2 -6.88 -2.61 16.66
CA ILE A 2 -7.29 -2.67 15.25
C ILE A 2 -8.79 -2.71 15.24
N PHE A 3 -9.42 -1.77 14.56
CA PHE A 3 -10.85 -1.83 14.35
C PHE A 3 -11.11 -2.90 13.29
N LYS A 4 -11.52 -4.09 13.72
CA LYS A 4 -12.13 -5.12 12.88
C LYS A 4 -13.64 -4.86 12.91
N PRO A 5 -14.24 -4.15 11.94
CA PRO A 5 -15.68 -3.99 11.91
C PRO A 5 -16.36 -5.34 11.73
N ASN A 6 -17.57 -5.47 12.29
CA ASN A 6 -18.41 -6.64 12.08
C ASN A 6 -18.66 -6.81 10.56
N LYS A 7 -18.57 -8.03 10.02
CA LYS A 7 -18.71 -8.29 8.56
C LYS A 7 -20.02 -7.74 7.98
N GLN A 8 -21.06 -7.63 8.81
CA GLN A 8 -22.34 -7.01 8.45
C GLN A 8 -22.27 -5.49 8.17
N VAL A 9 -21.28 -4.77 8.71
CA VAL A 9 -21.07 -3.33 8.48
C VAL A 9 -20.34 -3.09 7.16
N ILE A 10 -19.36 -3.95 6.83
CA ILE A 10 -18.67 -3.96 5.53
C ILE A 10 -19.66 -4.30 4.40
N GLY A 11 -20.63 -5.19 4.67
CA GLY A 11 -21.69 -5.58 3.76
C GLY A 11 -22.78 -4.52 3.49
N LYS A 12 -22.78 -3.36 4.16
CA LYS A 12 -23.78 -2.30 3.93
C LYS A 12 -23.44 -1.35 2.76
N GLY A 13 -22.32 -1.54 2.06
CA GLY A 13 -22.02 -0.86 0.81
C GLY A 13 -21.81 0.66 0.88
N ASN A 14 -21.79 1.28 2.07
CA ASN A 14 -21.59 2.74 2.20
C ASN A 14 -20.09 3.08 2.11
N PRO A 15 -19.63 3.77 1.03
CA PRO A 15 -18.21 4.03 0.83
C PRO A 15 -17.59 4.93 1.90
N ILE A 16 -18.35 5.86 2.47
CA ILE A 16 -17.87 6.80 3.50
C ILE A 16 -17.58 6.06 4.80
N ILE A 17 -18.47 5.15 5.19
CA ILE A 17 -18.28 4.33 6.40
C ILE A 17 -17.04 3.44 6.23
N ASN A 18 -16.93 2.76 5.08
CA ASN A 18 -15.77 1.90 4.78
C ASN A 18 -14.46 2.70 4.78
N TYR A 19 -14.46 3.90 4.21
CA TYR A 19 -13.32 4.81 4.24
C TYR A 19 -12.93 5.18 5.67
N ASN A 20 -13.86 5.58 6.52
CA ASN A 20 -13.57 5.98 7.89
C ASN A 20 -12.93 4.84 8.72
N TYR A 21 -13.36 3.59 8.49
CA TYR A 21 -12.72 2.43 9.11
C TYR A 21 -11.31 2.19 8.59
N MET A 22 -11.13 2.18 7.26
CA MET A 22 -9.81 2.03 6.65
C MET A 22 -8.86 3.12 7.15
N LYS A 23 -9.30 4.39 7.12
CA LYS A 23 -8.56 5.55 7.62
C LYS A 23 -8.09 5.34 9.05
N SER A 24 -8.99 4.98 9.94
CA SER A 24 -8.68 4.79 11.37
C SER A 24 -7.61 3.73 11.57
N ASN A 25 -7.64 2.64 10.79
CA ASN A 25 -6.64 1.59 10.85
C ASN A 25 -5.31 2.05 10.22
N VAL A 26 -5.32 2.63 9.01
CA VAL A 26 -4.10 3.07 8.33
C VAL A 26 -3.37 4.15 9.13
N ASP A 27 -4.09 5.11 9.71
CA ASP A 27 -3.48 6.15 10.53
C ASP A 27 -2.83 5.55 11.79
N ALA A 28 -3.48 4.56 12.40
CA ALA A 28 -3.02 3.93 13.64
C ALA A 28 -1.88 2.91 13.45
N LEU A 29 -1.73 2.32 12.26
CA LEU A 29 -0.81 1.23 11.98
C LEU A 29 0.39 1.69 11.15
N GLN A 30 1.51 0.97 11.27
CA GLN A 30 2.67 1.13 10.39
C GLN A 30 2.63 0.06 9.30
N ILE A 31 3.11 0.41 8.10
CA ILE A 31 3.34 -0.57 7.04
C ILE A 31 4.51 -1.48 7.44
N ILE A 32 4.46 -2.74 7.03
CA ILE A 32 5.51 -3.72 7.30
C ILE A 32 6.29 -4.03 6.04
N GLN A 33 5.56 -4.45 5.02
CA GLN A 33 6.10 -4.82 3.73
C GLN A 33 5.21 -4.27 2.63
N LEU A 34 5.80 -4.04 1.46
CA LEU A 34 5.10 -3.69 0.23
C LEU A 34 5.66 -4.54 -0.91
N GLY A 35 4.80 -5.35 -1.53
CA GLY A 35 5.11 -6.01 -2.79
C GLY A 35 4.86 -5.07 -3.97
N LEU A 36 5.78 -5.03 -4.92
CA LEU A 36 5.65 -4.29 -6.17
C LEU A 36 6.12 -5.16 -7.32
N SER A 37 5.33 -5.21 -8.38
CA SER A 37 5.71 -5.84 -9.63
C SER A 37 5.48 -4.87 -10.79
N LEU A 38 6.33 -4.94 -11.79
CA LEU A 38 6.18 -4.22 -13.05
C LEU A 38 5.86 -5.22 -14.15
N SER A 39 5.03 -4.83 -15.10
CA SER A 39 4.81 -5.61 -16.32
C SER A 39 4.58 -4.70 -17.51
N ASP A 40 4.86 -5.21 -18.71
CA ASP A 40 4.33 -4.59 -19.93
C ASP A 40 2.82 -4.85 -20.08
N ALA A 41 2.21 -4.31 -21.14
CA ALA A 41 0.79 -4.48 -21.42
C ALA A 41 0.37 -5.93 -21.76
N ARG A 42 1.33 -6.82 -22.00
CA ARG A 42 1.10 -8.26 -22.27
C ARG A 42 1.29 -9.11 -21.01
N GLY A 43 1.66 -8.50 -19.89
CA GLY A 43 1.92 -9.18 -18.62
C GLY A 43 3.33 -9.75 -18.50
N ASN A 44 4.27 -9.38 -19.38
CA ASN A 44 5.65 -9.80 -19.26
C ASN A 44 6.33 -9.03 -18.11
N LEU A 45 6.93 -9.77 -17.18
CA LEU A 45 7.69 -9.22 -16.07
C LEU A 45 9.11 -8.82 -16.53
N PRO A 46 9.76 -7.86 -15.85
CA PRO A 46 11.16 -7.56 -16.12
C PRO A 46 12.00 -8.80 -15.86
N ASP A 47 12.93 -9.07 -16.79
CA ASP A 47 13.84 -10.22 -16.75
C ASP A 47 15.32 -9.83 -16.74
N PHE A 48 15.64 -8.56 -17.04
CA PHE A 48 16.99 -7.98 -17.05
C PHE A 48 18.01 -8.86 -17.81
N ASP A 49 17.61 -9.39 -18.96
CA ASP A 49 18.41 -10.31 -19.79
C ASP A 49 18.81 -11.61 -19.06
N SER A 50 18.00 -12.05 -18.09
CA SER A 50 18.18 -13.28 -17.32
C SER A 50 17.02 -14.26 -17.58
N PRO A 51 17.16 -15.56 -17.22
CA PRO A 51 16.06 -16.52 -17.32
C PRO A 51 15.00 -16.37 -16.22
N PHE A 52 15.08 -15.34 -15.38
CA PHE A 52 14.21 -15.14 -14.22
C PHE A 52 13.34 -13.90 -14.38
N SER A 53 12.13 -13.96 -13.85
CA SER A 53 11.28 -12.78 -13.69
C SER A 53 11.47 -12.17 -12.31
N TYR A 54 11.40 -10.84 -12.24
CA TYR A 54 11.62 -10.11 -11.00
C TYR A 54 10.36 -9.40 -10.51
N PHE A 55 10.16 -9.48 -9.20
CA PHE A 55 9.28 -8.63 -8.42
C PHE A 55 10.03 -8.19 -7.16
N TRP A 56 9.57 -7.11 -6.53
CA TRP A 56 10.23 -6.52 -5.37
C TRP A 56 9.34 -6.61 -4.15
N GLU A 57 9.96 -6.90 -3.02
CA GLU A 57 9.37 -6.76 -1.70
C GLU A 57 10.19 -5.75 -0.92
N PHE A 58 9.55 -4.68 -0.49
CA PHE A 58 10.16 -3.61 0.29
C PHE A 58 9.72 -3.77 1.74
N ASN A 59 10.68 -3.94 2.64
CA ASN A 59 10.42 -4.00 4.07
C ASN A 59 10.79 -2.68 4.74
N PHE A 60 10.01 -2.29 5.75
CA PHE A 60 10.04 -0.97 6.36
C PHE A 60 10.48 -1.01 7.83
N ARG A 61 11.44 -0.14 8.17
CA ARG A 61 12.05 -0.10 9.51
C ARG A 61 11.21 0.57 10.59
N GLU A 62 10.07 1.19 10.24
CA GLU A 62 9.22 1.96 11.15
C GLU A 62 8.47 1.09 12.18
N ILE A 63 8.53 -0.23 12.06
CA ILE A 63 7.95 -1.11 13.07
C ILE A 63 8.82 -1.15 14.30
N ASP A 64 8.24 -0.69 15.39
CA ASP A 64 8.71 -1.01 16.71
C ASP A 64 7.71 -1.95 17.40
N ILE A 65 8.05 -3.24 17.47
CA ILE A 65 7.25 -4.24 18.20
C ILE A 65 7.09 -3.91 19.69
N ASN A 66 7.97 -3.06 20.25
CA ASN A 66 7.97 -2.69 21.66
C ASN A 66 7.18 -1.40 21.95
N ARG A 67 6.92 -0.56 20.94
CA ARG A 67 6.29 0.77 21.11
C ARG A 67 5.11 1.04 20.16
N GLY A 68 4.94 0.20 19.14
CA GLY A 68 3.99 0.40 18.06
C GLY A 68 2.61 -0.21 18.31
N ARG A 69 1.62 0.29 17.58
CA ARG A 69 0.35 -0.41 17.37
C ARG A 69 0.49 -1.23 16.09
N TYR A 70 0.41 -2.54 16.21
CA TYR A 70 0.49 -3.47 15.10
C TYR A 70 -0.67 -4.48 15.15
N ALA A 71 -0.86 -5.17 14.04
CA ALA A 71 -1.73 -6.33 13.98
C ALA A 71 -1.01 -7.52 14.58
N SER A 72 -1.37 -7.92 15.81
CA SER A 72 -0.75 -9.06 16.50
C SER A 72 -0.78 -10.32 15.63
N ASP A 73 -1.91 -10.62 14.99
CA ASP A 73 -2.04 -11.76 14.06
C ASP A 73 -1.07 -11.66 12.87
N SER A 74 -0.86 -10.45 12.32
CA SER A 74 0.06 -10.24 11.20
C SER A 74 1.52 -10.32 11.65
N ILE A 75 1.87 -9.76 12.81
CA ILE A 75 3.24 -9.87 13.35
C ILE A 75 3.57 -11.33 13.64
N GLU A 76 2.65 -12.09 14.25
CA GLU A 76 2.88 -13.51 14.52
C GLU A 76 3.07 -14.32 13.23
N LEU A 77 2.26 -14.04 12.20
CA LEU A 77 2.43 -14.66 10.88
C LEU A 77 3.81 -14.34 10.28
N LEU A 78 4.24 -13.09 10.33
CA LEU A 78 5.52 -12.66 9.76
C LEU A 78 6.72 -13.25 10.53
N ILE A 79 6.64 -13.34 11.86
CA ILE A 79 7.64 -14.06 12.68
C ILE A 79 7.72 -15.52 12.24
N ARG A 80 6.57 -16.18 12.03
CA ARG A 80 6.52 -17.59 11.55
C ARG A 80 7.09 -17.74 10.13
N GLN A 81 7.01 -16.70 9.31
CA GLN A 81 7.62 -16.65 7.98
C GLN A 81 9.12 -16.30 8.02
N GLY A 82 9.68 -16.09 9.22
CA GLY A 82 11.12 -15.87 9.42
C GLY A 82 11.56 -14.41 9.42
N ILE A 83 10.62 -13.45 9.51
CA ILE A 83 10.97 -12.03 9.62
C ILE A 83 11.54 -11.73 11.01
N ASP A 84 12.73 -11.10 11.02
CA ASP A 84 13.43 -10.68 12.24
C ASP A 84 13.30 -9.16 12.44
N PHE A 85 12.23 -8.75 13.13
CA PHE A 85 11.89 -7.34 13.35
C PHE A 85 12.98 -6.51 14.06
N GLU A 86 13.84 -7.13 14.86
CA GLU A 86 14.92 -6.40 15.52
C GLU A 86 16.09 -6.13 14.55
N LYS A 87 16.44 -7.09 13.68
CA LYS A 87 17.39 -6.81 12.59
C LYS A 87 16.83 -5.84 11.55
N ASN A 88 15.52 -5.85 11.36
CA ASN A 88 14.84 -4.99 10.40
C ASN A 88 15.02 -3.51 10.71
N LYS A 89 14.97 -3.12 11.99
CA LYS A 89 15.16 -1.72 12.42
C LYS A 89 16.46 -1.09 11.91
N GLU A 90 17.53 -1.89 11.77
CA GLU A 90 18.84 -1.42 11.34
C GLU A 90 19.05 -1.46 9.83
N LYS A 91 18.43 -2.43 9.14
CA LYS A 91 18.75 -2.76 7.73
C LYS A 91 17.66 -2.41 6.74
N GLU A 92 16.45 -2.15 7.20
CA GLU A 92 15.29 -1.95 6.34
C GLU A 92 15.08 -0.50 5.92
N ILE A 93 14.16 -0.33 4.98
CA ILE A 93 13.99 0.90 4.23
C ILE A 93 13.22 1.91 5.08
N ASP A 94 13.71 3.14 5.08
CA ASP A 94 12.97 4.28 5.59
C ASP A 94 11.86 4.66 4.61
N SER A 95 10.62 4.72 5.08
CA SER A 95 9.45 5.08 4.28
C SER A 95 9.55 6.45 3.62
N LYS A 96 10.24 7.44 4.24
CA LYS A 96 10.48 8.75 3.60
C LYS A 96 11.47 8.61 2.46
N TYR A 97 12.52 7.84 2.65
CA TYR A 97 13.47 7.53 1.58
C TYR A 97 12.80 6.79 0.42
N PHE A 98 11.96 5.81 0.73
CA PHE A 98 11.14 5.10 -0.26
C PHE A 98 10.23 6.06 -1.04
N ALA A 99 9.49 6.92 -0.35
CA ALA A 99 8.62 7.92 -0.98
C ALA A 99 9.40 8.86 -1.91
N LYS A 100 10.59 9.32 -1.48
CA LYS A 100 11.49 10.13 -2.31
C LYS A 100 11.92 9.36 -3.57
N LYS A 101 12.25 8.07 -3.46
CA LYS A 101 12.62 7.28 -4.64
C LYS A 101 11.47 7.07 -5.61
N PHE A 102 10.25 6.87 -5.11
CA PHE A 102 9.06 6.82 -5.95
C PHE A 102 8.85 8.11 -6.77
N TRP A 103 9.11 9.26 -6.14
CA TRP A 103 9.14 10.55 -6.82
C TRP A 103 10.28 10.61 -7.85
N ASP A 104 11.52 10.35 -7.44
CA ASP A 104 12.73 10.50 -8.27
C ASP A 104 12.66 9.63 -9.53
N TYR A 105 12.10 8.42 -9.44
CA TYR A 105 11.91 7.51 -10.59
C TYR A 105 10.68 7.85 -11.46
N GLY A 106 9.92 8.88 -11.09
CA GLY A 106 8.75 9.35 -11.81
C GLY A 106 7.67 8.28 -11.91
N LEU A 107 7.40 7.58 -10.80
CA LEU A 107 6.28 6.64 -10.67
C LEU A 107 4.98 7.35 -10.26
N LEU A 108 5.08 8.63 -9.87
CA LEU A 108 3.98 9.47 -9.39
C LEU A 108 3.59 10.54 -10.43
N PHE A 109 2.43 11.16 -10.22
CA PHE A 109 1.84 12.25 -11.03
C PHE A 109 1.57 11.90 -12.48
N ASN A 110 1.07 10.68 -12.70
CA ASN A 110 0.68 10.19 -14.03
C ASN A 110 -0.56 10.90 -14.62
N CYS A 111 -1.13 11.90 -13.92
CA CYS A 111 -2.32 12.63 -14.34
C CYS A 111 -2.10 13.64 -15.47
N TYR A 112 -0.85 13.94 -15.85
CA TYR A 112 -0.51 14.92 -16.89
C TYR A 112 -0.12 14.30 -18.25
N GLY A 113 -0.43 13.02 -18.48
CA GLY A 113 -0.27 12.37 -19.80
C GLY A 113 1.18 12.09 -20.23
N LEU A 114 2.17 12.34 -19.37
CA LEU A 114 3.59 12.12 -19.66
C LEU A 114 4.02 10.65 -19.54
N LYS A 115 3.27 9.81 -18.81
CA LYS A 115 3.49 8.36 -18.67
C LYS A 115 2.15 7.64 -18.50
N SER A 116 1.97 6.51 -19.21
CA SER A 116 0.80 5.65 -19.08
C SER A 116 1.10 4.50 -18.12
N ILE A 117 1.18 4.79 -16.82
CA ILE A 117 1.25 3.74 -15.78
C ILE A 117 -0.17 3.32 -15.42
N THR A 118 -0.41 2.01 -15.39
CA THR A 118 -1.64 1.40 -14.89
C THR A 118 -1.33 0.73 -13.57
N TRP A 119 -2.05 1.12 -12.52
CA TRP A 119 -1.92 0.51 -11.20
C TRP A 119 -2.94 -0.60 -11.04
N ILE A 120 -2.47 -1.79 -10.69
CA ILE A 120 -3.29 -2.97 -10.44
C ILE A 120 -3.10 -3.35 -8.98
N THR A 121 -4.21 -3.62 -8.29
CA THR A 121 -4.22 -4.02 -6.88
C THR A 121 -5.25 -5.13 -6.67
N VAL A 122 -5.07 -5.89 -5.59
CA VAL A 122 -6.04 -6.88 -5.12
C VAL A 122 -6.39 -6.47 -3.70
N HIS A 123 -7.62 -6.02 -3.45
CA HIS A 123 -8.03 -5.41 -2.16
C HIS A 123 -7.47 -3.99 -1.90
N SER A 124 -7.50 -3.16 -2.95
CA SER A 124 -6.85 -1.84 -3.12
C SER A 124 -6.94 -0.83 -1.98
N THR A 125 -8.02 -0.85 -1.19
CA THR A 125 -8.34 0.26 -0.27
C THR A 125 -7.30 0.46 0.83
N TYR A 126 -6.74 -0.63 1.37
CA TYR A 126 -5.68 -0.54 2.38
C TYR A 126 -4.33 -0.25 1.74
N ASP A 127 -4.03 -0.88 0.60
CA ASP A 127 -2.76 -0.70 -0.11
C ASP A 127 -2.54 0.77 -0.47
N PHE A 128 -3.53 1.40 -1.12
CA PHE A 128 -3.45 2.82 -1.46
C PHE A 128 -3.54 3.73 -0.25
N GLY A 129 -4.22 3.32 0.82
CA GLY A 129 -4.18 4.02 2.09
C GLY A 129 -2.76 4.11 2.64
N PHE A 130 -2.07 2.98 2.78
CA PHE A 130 -0.69 2.98 3.28
C PHE A 130 0.26 3.69 2.31
N MET A 131 0.13 3.47 1.00
CA MET A 131 0.93 4.17 0.00
C MET A 131 0.75 5.69 0.10
N LEU A 132 -0.47 6.19 0.22
CA LEU A 132 -0.71 7.63 0.35
C LEU A 132 -0.14 8.17 1.67
N LYS A 133 -0.25 7.42 2.77
CA LYS A 133 0.38 7.77 4.06
C LYS A 133 1.91 7.85 3.93
N ILE A 134 2.54 6.92 3.22
CA ILE A 134 3.99 6.93 2.96
C ILE A 134 4.37 8.13 2.08
N LEU A 135 3.59 8.43 1.04
CA LEU A 135 3.90 9.54 0.14
C LEU A 135 3.70 10.92 0.79
N THR A 136 2.68 11.08 1.61
CA THR A 136 2.32 12.35 2.26
C THR A 136 2.98 12.53 3.63
N GLN A 137 3.51 11.47 4.22
CA GLN A 137 4.08 11.44 5.57
C GLN A 137 3.13 12.00 6.64
N SER A 138 1.82 11.87 6.39
CA SER A 138 0.75 12.49 7.16
C SER A 138 -0.42 11.51 7.33
N PRO A 139 -1.29 11.72 8.34
CA PRO A 139 -2.56 11.00 8.42
C PRO A 139 -3.37 11.19 7.13
N LEU A 140 -4.20 10.20 6.79
CA LEU A 140 -5.03 10.27 5.60
C LEU A 140 -6.04 11.43 5.69
N PRO A 141 -6.54 11.93 4.54
CA PRO A 141 -7.50 13.04 4.49
C PRO A 141 -8.78 12.77 5.30
N LEU A 142 -9.39 13.80 5.88
CA LEU A 142 -10.59 13.61 6.70
C LEU A 142 -11.78 13.02 5.90
N HIS A 143 -11.91 13.40 4.63
CA HIS A 143 -13.05 13.05 3.79
C HIS A 143 -12.64 12.13 2.64
N LEU A 144 -13.52 11.17 2.31
CA LEU A 144 -13.33 10.22 1.20
C LEU A 144 -13.06 10.95 -0.12
N HIS A 145 -13.80 12.03 -0.41
CA HIS A 145 -13.58 12.82 -1.63
C HIS A 145 -12.14 13.35 -1.73
N SER A 146 -11.60 13.90 -0.64
CA SER A 146 -10.22 14.39 -0.60
C SER A 146 -9.19 13.27 -0.76
N PHE A 147 -9.47 12.09 -0.20
CA PHE A 147 -8.65 10.89 -0.40
C PHE A 147 -8.62 10.46 -1.86
N VAL A 148 -9.78 10.31 -2.51
CA VAL A 148 -9.88 9.95 -3.93
C VAL A 148 -9.18 10.98 -4.81
N HIS A 149 -9.34 12.27 -4.50
CA HIS A 149 -8.64 13.33 -5.23
C HIS A 149 -7.12 13.24 -5.12
N GLN A 150 -6.60 12.94 -3.91
CA GLN A 150 -5.15 12.72 -3.74
C GLN A 150 -4.67 11.45 -4.46
N LEU A 151 -5.44 10.35 -4.45
CA LEU A 151 -5.09 9.17 -5.22
C LEU A 151 -4.99 9.48 -6.72
N ALA A 152 -5.97 10.19 -7.27
CA ALA A 152 -5.94 10.62 -8.66
C ALA A 152 -4.73 11.55 -8.95
N TYR A 153 -4.39 12.43 -8.01
CA TYR A 153 -3.24 13.31 -8.13
C TYR A 153 -1.91 12.56 -8.16
N PHE A 154 -1.69 11.61 -7.25
CA PHE A 154 -0.43 10.86 -7.15
C PHE A 154 -0.31 9.72 -8.17
N PHE A 155 -1.38 8.97 -8.42
CA PHE A 155 -1.33 7.73 -9.19
C PHE A 155 -2.00 7.83 -10.56
N GLY A 156 -2.80 8.87 -10.80
CA GLY A 156 -3.61 9.01 -12.01
C GLY A 156 -4.95 8.29 -11.91
N TYR A 157 -5.66 8.22 -13.04
CA TYR A 157 -7.01 7.62 -13.12
C TYR A 157 -7.01 6.14 -13.51
N ASN A 158 -5.86 5.60 -13.93
CA ASN A 158 -5.71 4.21 -14.36
C ASN A 158 -5.42 3.28 -13.17
N ILE A 159 -6.39 3.16 -12.26
CA ILE A 159 -6.30 2.30 -11.07
C ILE A 159 -7.37 1.21 -11.17
N PHE A 160 -6.96 -0.05 -11.11
CA PHE A 160 -7.85 -1.21 -11.17
C PHE A 160 -7.72 -2.06 -9.90
N ASP A 161 -8.86 -2.35 -9.28
CA ASP A 161 -8.97 -3.33 -8.20
C ASP A 161 -9.56 -4.63 -8.78
N LEU A 162 -8.71 -5.66 -8.87
CA LEU A 162 -9.10 -6.95 -9.44
C LEU A 162 -10.23 -7.63 -8.64
N LYS A 163 -10.38 -7.32 -7.35
CA LYS A 163 -11.49 -7.86 -6.55
C LYS A 163 -12.84 -7.33 -7.04
N HIS A 164 -12.91 -6.05 -7.37
CA HIS A 164 -14.13 -5.46 -7.91
C HIS A 164 -14.46 -6.03 -9.30
N TYR A 165 -13.43 -6.38 -10.07
CA TYR A 165 -13.58 -6.96 -11.40
C TYR A 165 -14.01 -8.43 -11.39
N TRP A 166 -13.59 -9.21 -10.39
CA TRP A 166 -13.89 -10.64 -10.30
C TRP A 166 -15.09 -11.01 -9.41
N GLY A 167 -15.74 -10.03 -8.77
CA GLY A 167 -17.04 -10.24 -8.11
C GLY A 167 -17.00 -11.11 -6.84
N TYR A 168 -15.86 -11.18 -6.14
CA TYR A 168 -15.70 -11.88 -4.85
C TYR A 168 -15.70 -10.92 -3.66
#